data_AF-A0A815Y529-F1
#
_entry.id   AF-A0A815Y529-F1
#
_cell.length_a   1.000
_cell.length_b   1.000
_cell.length_c   1.000
_cell.angle_alpha   90.00
_cell.angle_beta   90.00
_cell.angle_gamma   90.00
#
_symmetry.space_group_name_H-M   'P 1'
#
loop_
_entity.id
_entity.type
_entity.pdbx_description
1 polymer ?
#
loop_
_entity_poly.entity_id
_entity_poly.type
_entity_poly.pdbx_seq_one_letter_code
_entity_poly.pdbx_strand_id
1 'polypeptide(L)'
;MNQVNIFMCFHPAAMCEMFMPFNRTLIVIASTRYELGRYGKEEWINWNKNLQIIAANPRNVVAGNNLYDAEYIRYFTGIKAIVLPSLCAYTNVSYAPKIKKPFLITPIHGKEFPIEFTLNLTNALQRLKVSINVSHLREVYKDRYDYSQLIQHPGIIYVPYQVSLMSLFEQYRMNIPLFFPSLDLLTEWHYKYHVVRERTWGGIFESLKNSSILPGVLNSNIPDPNNEFDRDAIRYWLKFSDFYQWPYITYFNSIDDLVIKLNNTNLMEISENMKAHNTIVKRKLHEQWRQILEKIN
;
A
#
# COMPACT_ATOMS: atom_id res chain seq x y z
N MET A 1 -32.27 -13.25 19.72
CA MET A 1 -31.14 -12.53 19.11
C MET A 1 -30.20 -13.56 18.54
N ASN A 2 -29.87 -13.47 17.25
CA ASN A 2 -28.86 -14.36 16.66
C ASN A 2 -27.51 -14.12 17.37
N GLN A 3 -26.88 -15.20 17.81
CA GLN A 3 -25.65 -15.16 18.60
C GLN A 3 -24.49 -14.65 17.73
N VAL A 4 -23.79 -13.59 18.15
CA VAL A 4 -22.59 -13.10 17.46
C VAL A 4 -21.41 -14.01 17.80
N ASN A 5 -20.79 -14.61 16.78
CA ASN A 5 -19.64 -15.51 16.94
C ASN A 5 -18.28 -14.82 16.76
N ILE A 6 -18.21 -13.77 15.94
CA ILE A 6 -16.96 -13.13 15.50
C ILE A 6 -17.11 -11.61 15.51
N PHE A 7 -16.08 -10.90 16.00
CA PHE A 7 -15.86 -9.48 15.71
C PHE A 7 -14.64 -9.32 14.82
N MET A 8 -14.73 -8.45 13.83
CA MET A 8 -13.68 -8.22 12.85
C MET A 8 -13.42 -6.72 12.71
N CYS A 9 -12.15 -6.30 12.83
CA CYS A 9 -11.75 -4.89 12.77
C CYS A 9 -10.66 -4.69 11.72
N PHE A 10 -10.86 -3.71 10.84
CA PHE A 10 -9.91 -3.36 9.77
C PHE A 10 -9.24 -2.00 9.97
N HIS A 11 -10.02 -0.99 10.37
CA HIS A 11 -9.55 0.38 10.44
C HIS A 11 -10.42 1.21 11.40
N PRO A 12 -9.87 1.70 12.53
CA PRO A 12 -8.58 1.35 13.12
C PRO A 12 -8.52 -0.07 13.69
N ALA A 13 -7.37 -0.76 13.54
CA ALA A 13 -7.19 -2.09 14.12
C ALA A 13 -7.25 -2.08 15.66
N ALA A 14 -6.77 -1.01 16.30
CA ALA A 14 -6.81 -0.82 17.75
C ALA A 14 -8.22 -0.86 18.35
N MET A 15 -9.27 -0.57 17.57
CA MET A 15 -10.66 -0.66 18.07
C MET A 15 -11.07 -2.08 18.45
N CYS A 16 -10.35 -3.11 18.01
CA CYS A 16 -10.66 -4.49 18.37
C CYS A 16 -10.53 -4.78 19.87
N GLU A 17 -9.79 -3.97 20.64
CA GLU A 17 -9.73 -4.13 22.09
C GLU A 17 -11.09 -3.90 22.78
N MET A 18 -11.98 -3.08 22.18
CA MET A 18 -13.33 -2.85 22.69
C MET A 18 -14.18 -4.12 22.72
N PHE A 19 -13.84 -5.12 21.90
CA PHE A 19 -14.59 -6.37 21.79
C PHE A 19 -14.01 -7.52 22.62
N MET A 20 -12.84 -7.34 23.25
CA MET A 20 -12.23 -8.34 24.13
C MET A 20 -13.16 -8.82 25.27
N PRO A 21 -13.94 -7.96 25.95
CA PRO A 21 -14.81 -8.40 27.04
C PRO A 21 -15.89 -9.41 26.65
N PHE A 22 -16.27 -9.48 25.37
CA PHE A 22 -17.30 -10.41 24.89
C PHE A 22 -16.83 -11.86 24.78
N ASN A 23 -15.52 -12.12 24.92
CA ASN A 23 -14.91 -13.46 24.80
C ASN A 23 -15.36 -14.23 23.53
N ARG A 24 -15.55 -13.47 22.45
CA ARG A 24 -15.80 -13.99 21.09
C ARG A 24 -14.51 -14.00 20.30
N THR A 25 -14.53 -14.69 19.17
CA THR A 25 -13.39 -14.68 18.26
C THR A 25 -13.17 -13.28 17.71
N LEU A 26 -11.90 -12.85 17.70
CA LEU A 26 -11.46 -11.57 17.15
C LEU A 26 -10.60 -11.80 15.91
N ILE A 27 -10.94 -11.09 14.83
CA ILE A 27 -10.12 -10.98 13.63
C ILE A 27 -9.62 -9.54 13.54
N VAL A 28 -8.35 -9.33 13.84
CA VAL A 28 -7.68 -8.02 13.78
C VAL A 28 -6.90 -7.93 12.48
N ILE A 29 -7.22 -6.96 11.63
CA ILE A 29 -6.54 -6.74 10.36
C ILE A 29 -6.07 -5.29 10.32
N ALA A 30 -4.75 -5.06 10.39
CA ALA A 30 -4.20 -3.72 10.24
C ALA A 30 -4.16 -3.33 8.76
N SER A 31 -5.00 -2.37 8.37
CA SER A 31 -5.01 -1.77 7.02
C SER A 31 -4.06 -0.58 6.85
N THR A 32 -3.60 -0.04 7.97
CA THR A 32 -2.51 0.92 8.13
C THR A 32 -2.00 0.77 9.56
N ARG A 33 -0.71 0.97 9.81
CA ARG A 33 -0.04 1.08 11.13
C ARG A 33 -0.99 0.83 12.30
N TYR A 34 -0.90 -0.37 12.85
CA TYR A 34 -1.90 -0.95 13.75
C TYR A 34 -2.19 -0.11 15.01
N GLU A 35 -1.30 0.81 15.37
CA GLU A 35 -1.41 1.78 16.47
C GLU A 35 -2.26 3.02 16.14
N LEU A 36 -2.94 3.06 14.99
CA LEU A 36 -3.87 4.15 14.66
C LEU A 36 -4.85 4.43 15.82
N GLY A 37 -4.81 5.66 16.33
CA GLY A 37 -5.59 6.11 17.49
C GLY A 37 -4.99 5.79 18.86
N ARG A 38 -3.77 5.25 18.93
CA ARG A 38 -2.98 4.99 20.15
C ARG A 38 -1.62 5.68 20.00
N TYR A 39 -1.63 6.99 19.83
CA TYR A 39 -0.43 7.77 19.51
C TYR A 39 0.44 8.06 20.74
N GLY A 40 -0.13 7.97 21.94
CA GLY A 40 0.61 8.12 23.19
C GLY A 40 1.42 6.87 23.53
N LYS A 41 2.55 7.04 24.22
CA LYS A 41 3.43 5.94 24.65
C LYS A 41 2.68 4.89 25.47
N GLU A 42 1.90 5.33 26.46
CA GLU A 42 1.15 4.43 27.34
C GLU A 42 0.01 3.72 26.61
N GLU A 43 -0.73 4.44 25.77
CA GLU A 43 -1.79 3.89 24.94
C GLU A 43 -1.26 2.80 23.99
N TRP A 44 -0.10 3.05 23.36
CA TRP A 44 0.53 2.09 22.46
C TRP A 44 1.06 0.87 23.22
N ILE A 45 1.66 1.05 24.41
CA ILE A 45 2.07 -0.08 25.26
C ILE A 45 0.88 -0.94 25.65
N ASN A 46 -0.23 -0.33 26.05
CA ASN A 46 -1.44 -1.06 26.43
C ASN A 46 -2.04 -1.79 25.22
N TRP A 47 -2.06 -1.15 24.06
CA TRP A 47 -2.48 -1.79 22.83
C TRP A 47 -1.59 -2.97 22.44
N ASN A 48 -0.27 -2.88 22.59
CA ASN A 48 0.65 -4.00 22.34
C ASN A 48 0.34 -5.20 23.24
N LYS A 49 0.11 -4.96 24.53
CA LYS A 49 -0.28 -6.01 25.48
C LYS A 49 -1.61 -6.65 25.09
N ASN A 50 -2.61 -5.83 24.75
CA ASN A 50 -3.91 -6.33 24.31
C ASN A 50 -3.80 -7.15 23.03
N LEU A 51 -3.04 -6.70 22.04
CA LEU A 51 -2.84 -7.44 20.79
C LEU A 51 -2.10 -8.76 21.03
N GLN A 52 -1.14 -8.82 21.96
CA GLN A 52 -0.49 -10.07 22.37
C GLN A 52 -1.47 -11.05 23.04
N ILE A 53 -2.37 -10.56 23.91
CA ILE A 53 -3.45 -11.38 24.49
C ILE A 53 -4.38 -11.91 23.40
N ILE A 54 -4.76 -11.06 22.45
CA ILE A 54 -5.60 -11.45 21.30
C ILE A 54 -4.90 -12.56 20.49
N ALA A 55 -3.62 -12.37 20.15
CA ALA A 55 -2.84 -13.31 19.34
C ALA A 55 -2.56 -14.64 20.04
N ALA A 56 -2.48 -14.65 21.38
CA ALA A 56 -2.24 -15.87 22.15
C ALA A 56 -3.43 -16.86 22.13
N ASN A 57 -4.64 -16.38 21.85
CA ASN A 57 -5.82 -17.24 21.73
C ASN A 57 -5.88 -17.83 20.31
N PRO A 58 -5.83 -19.17 20.16
CA PRO A 58 -5.76 -19.82 18.85
C PRO A 58 -7.00 -19.63 17.99
N ARG A 59 -8.15 -19.22 18.56
CA ARG A 59 -9.37 -18.89 17.81
C ARG A 59 -9.27 -17.55 17.09
N ASN A 60 -8.42 -16.64 17.59
CA ASN A 60 -8.28 -15.31 17.03
C ASN A 60 -7.31 -15.29 15.85
N VAL A 61 -7.39 -14.23 15.05
CA VAL A 61 -6.49 -13.95 13.95
C VAL A 61 -5.96 -12.54 14.08
N VAL A 62 -4.64 -12.39 13.92
CA VAL A 62 -3.98 -11.09 13.73
C VAL A 62 -3.31 -11.09 12.37
N ALA A 63 -3.63 -10.10 11.56
CA ALA A 63 -3.16 -9.97 10.19
C ALA A 63 -2.79 -8.52 9.83
N GLY A 64 -1.92 -8.37 8.85
CA GLY A 64 -1.75 -7.12 8.10
C GLY A 64 -2.48 -7.21 6.76
N ASN A 65 -3.06 -6.11 6.30
CA ASN A 65 -3.64 -6.03 4.95
C ASN A 65 -2.56 -6.07 3.85
N ASN A 66 -1.31 -5.82 4.21
CA ASN A 66 -0.14 -5.91 3.35
C ASN A 66 1.05 -6.40 4.17
N LEU A 67 2.17 -6.68 3.49
CA LEU A 67 3.38 -7.17 4.15
C LEU A 67 4.01 -6.12 5.07
N TYR A 68 3.94 -4.84 4.70
CA TYR A 68 4.46 -3.75 5.53
C TYR A 68 3.81 -3.75 6.91
N ASP A 69 2.48 -3.74 6.98
CA ASP A 69 1.74 -3.70 8.24
C ASP A 69 1.95 -4.99 9.06
N ALA A 70 2.10 -6.15 8.40
CA ALA A 70 2.42 -7.41 9.09
C ALA A 70 3.81 -7.37 9.75
N GLU A 71 4.84 -6.89 9.03
CA GLU A 71 6.20 -6.75 9.59
C GLU A 71 6.28 -5.62 10.62
N TYR A 72 5.49 -4.56 10.47
CA TYR A 72 5.39 -3.47 11.45
C TYR A 72 4.80 -3.98 12.78
N ILE A 73 3.70 -4.76 12.73
CA ILE A 73 3.16 -5.47 13.91
C ILE A 73 4.25 -6.33 14.54
N ARG A 74 4.93 -7.14 13.73
CA ARG A 74 5.98 -8.06 14.21
C ARG A 74 7.12 -7.32 14.90
N TYR A 75 7.54 -6.17 14.36
CA TYR A 75 8.61 -5.36 14.93
C TYR A 75 8.31 -4.85 16.33
N PHE A 76 7.08 -4.37 16.59
CA PHE A 76 6.72 -3.80 17.90
C PHE A 76 6.14 -4.81 18.90
N THR A 77 5.67 -5.97 18.44
CA THR A 77 4.94 -6.92 19.31
C THR A 77 5.50 -8.33 19.32
N GLY A 78 6.35 -8.69 18.35
CA GLY A 78 6.84 -10.05 18.13
C GLY A 78 5.82 -10.98 17.47
N ILE A 79 4.59 -10.52 17.25
CA ILE A 79 3.51 -11.31 16.66
C ILE A 79 3.79 -11.53 15.17
N LYS A 80 3.81 -12.80 14.75
CA LYS A 80 3.91 -13.17 13.34
C LYS A 80 2.52 -13.08 12.69
N ALA A 81 2.09 -11.86 12.39
CA ALA A 81 0.82 -11.61 11.71
C ALA A 81 0.83 -12.24 10.30
N ILE A 82 -0.29 -12.83 9.89
CA ILE A 82 -0.45 -13.28 8.50
C ILE A 82 -0.72 -12.08 7.58
N VAL A 83 -0.45 -12.22 6.28
CA VAL A 83 -0.84 -11.22 5.29
C VAL A 83 -2.20 -11.61 4.71
N LEU A 84 -3.20 -10.75 4.90
CA LEU A 84 -4.57 -10.96 4.46
C LEU A 84 -5.06 -9.73 3.67
N PRO A 85 -4.71 -9.63 2.37
CA PRO A 85 -4.92 -8.44 1.59
C PRO A 85 -6.38 -8.23 1.18
N SER A 86 -6.75 -6.97 1.01
CA SER A 86 -8.02 -6.59 0.40
C SER A 86 -8.06 -7.08 -1.05
N LEU A 87 -9.15 -7.75 -1.44
CA LEU A 87 -9.25 -8.25 -2.82
C LEU A 87 -9.49 -7.12 -3.81
N CYS A 88 -10.40 -6.20 -3.48
CA CYS A 88 -10.86 -5.08 -4.32
C CYS A 88 -11.33 -5.46 -5.74
N ALA A 89 -11.88 -6.67 -5.91
CA ALA A 89 -12.38 -7.15 -7.20
C ALA A 89 -13.85 -6.76 -7.49
N TYR A 90 -14.46 -5.88 -6.69
CA TYR A 90 -15.83 -5.40 -6.89
C TYR A 90 -15.98 -4.44 -8.07
N THR A 91 -14.87 -3.96 -8.66
CA THR A 91 -14.87 -3.03 -9.79
C THR A 91 -15.53 -3.62 -11.04
N ASN A 92 -15.52 -4.95 -11.19
CA ASN A 92 -16.15 -5.72 -12.28
C ASN A 92 -15.79 -5.26 -13.71
N VAL A 93 -14.68 -4.54 -13.87
CA VAL A 93 -14.16 -4.08 -15.16
C VAL A 93 -12.70 -4.50 -15.32
N SER A 94 -12.25 -4.58 -16.57
CA SER A 94 -10.88 -4.95 -16.91
C SER A 94 -10.34 -4.02 -17.99
N TYR A 95 -9.02 -3.84 -18.01
CA TYR A 95 -8.26 -3.07 -18.97
C TYR A 95 -8.80 -3.20 -20.40
N ALA A 96 -9.15 -2.05 -20.98
CA ALA A 96 -9.70 -1.91 -22.33
C ALA A 96 -9.26 -0.54 -22.90
N PRO A 97 -7.95 -0.36 -23.16
CA PRO A 97 -7.37 0.93 -23.49
C PRO A 97 -7.98 1.47 -24.80
N LYS A 98 -8.18 2.79 -24.86
CA LYS A 98 -8.60 3.48 -26.08
C LYS A 98 -7.45 4.30 -26.65
N ILE A 99 -7.38 4.34 -27.97
CA ILE A 99 -6.44 5.18 -28.71
C ILE A 99 -6.64 6.65 -28.29
N LYS A 100 -5.53 7.42 -28.20
CA LYS A 100 -5.46 8.84 -27.79
C LYS A 100 -5.75 9.14 -26.31
N LYS A 101 -6.08 8.15 -25.47
CA LYS A 101 -6.15 8.39 -24.02
C LYS A 101 -4.75 8.61 -23.44
N PRO A 102 -4.57 9.58 -22.52
CA PRO A 102 -3.28 9.83 -21.89
C PRO A 102 -2.94 8.72 -20.89
N PHE A 103 -1.65 8.53 -20.60
CA PHE A 103 -1.26 7.92 -19.32
C PHE A 103 -1.69 8.84 -18.18
N LEU A 104 -2.17 8.25 -17.09
CA LEU A 104 -2.61 9.02 -15.92
C LEU A 104 -1.47 9.12 -14.90
N ILE A 105 -1.28 10.30 -14.32
CA ILE A 105 -0.43 10.48 -13.13
C ILE A 105 -1.35 10.55 -11.91
N THR A 106 -1.09 9.72 -10.89
CA THR A 106 -1.83 9.79 -9.62
C THR A 106 -1.52 11.09 -8.88
N PRO A 107 -2.39 11.56 -7.97
CA PRO A 107 -2.05 12.69 -7.11
C PRO A 107 -0.69 12.49 -6.44
N ILE A 108 0.21 13.46 -6.62
CA ILE A 108 1.52 13.49 -5.99
C ILE A 108 1.40 14.37 -4.75
N HIS A 109 1.76 13.82 -3.58
CA HIS A 109 1.74 14.56 -2.34
C HIS A 109 3.08 15.29 -2.13
N GLY A 110 3.04 16.42 -1.43
CA GLY A 110 4.19 17.29 -1.20
C GLY A 110 4.02 18.67 -1.83
N LYS A 111 4.76 19.66 -1.35
CA LYS A 111 4.65 21.06 -1.83
C LYS A 111 5.45 21.29 -3.12
N GLU A 112 6.70 20.84 -3.13
CA GLU A 112 7.66 21.16 -4.21
C GLU A 112 7.77 20.03 -5.24
N PHE A 113 7.72 18.79 -4.77
CA PHE A 113 7.97 17.62 -5.62
C PHE A 113 7.00 17.44 -6.80
N PRO A 114 5.68 17.73 -6.70
CA PRO A 114 4.78 17.63 -7.85
C PRO A 114 5.18 18.54 -9.03
N ILE A 115 5.69 19.74 -8.73
CA ILE A 115 6.16 20.72 -9.71
C ILE A 115 7.43 20.19 -10.37
N GLU A 116 8.40 19.77 -9.56
CA GLU A 116 9.67 19.22 -10.03
C GLU A 116 9.46 17.97 -10.90
N PHE A 117 8.60 17.04 -10.46
CA PHE A 117 8.27 15.84 -11.22
C PHE A 117 7.66 16.19 -12.58
N THR A 118 6.69 17.11 -12.62
CA THR A 118 6.01 17.50 -13.86
C THR A 118 6.97 18.20 -14.83
N LEU A 119 7.84 19.07 -14.33
CA LEU A 119 8.86 19.75 -15.14
C LEU A 119 9.87 18.74 -15.71
N ASN A 120 10.40 17.85 -14.87
CA ASN A 120 11.35 16.83 -15.29
C ASN A 120 10.75 15.87 -16.32
N LEU A 121 9.49 15.46 -16.13
CA LEU A 121 8.79 14.59 -17.09
C LEU A 121 8.59 15.28 -18.44
N THR A 122 8.16 16.55 -18.43
CA THR A 122 8.00 17.34 -19.66
C THR A 122 9.33 17.48 -20.41
N ASN A 123 10.40 17.80 -19.69
CA ASN A 123 11.74 17.92 -20.27
C ASN A 123 12.25 16.58 -20.82
N ALA A 124 11.99 15.46 -20.13
CA ALA A 124 12.39 14.14 -20.60
C ALA A 124 11.64 13.72 -21.87
N LEU A 125 10.32 13.96 -21.95
CA LEU A 125 9.52 13.70 -23.15
C LEU A 125 10.05 14.48 -24.36
N GLN A 126 10.38 15.76 -24.18
CA GLN A 126 10.96 16.61 -25.23
C GLN A 126 12.36 16.13 -25.64
N ARG A 127 13.24 15.91 -24.66
CA ARG A 127 14.64 15.50 -24.89
C ARG A 127 14.71 14.16 -25.62
N LEU A 128 13.89 13.19 -25.23
CA LEU A 128 13.85 11.85 -25.81
C LEU A 128 13.01 11.78 -27.09
N LYS A 129 12.36 12.89 -27.48
CA LYS A 129 11.51 12.99 -28.69
C LYS A 129 10.39 11.95 -28.71
N VAL A 130 9.84 11.65 -27.55
CA VAL A 130 8.76 10.67 -27.37
C VAL A 130 7.42 11.40 -27.38
N SER A 131 6.54 11.03 -28.32
CA SER A 131 5.19 11.63 -28.44
C SER A 131 4.16 10.81 -27.66
N ILE A 132 4.18 10.96 -26.33
CA ILE A 132 3.22 10.32 -25.42
C ILE A 132 2.43 11.40 -24.69
N ASN A 133 1.11 11.21 -24.64
CA ASN A 133 0.24 12.08 -23.84
C ASN A 133 0.19 11.58 -22.39
N VAL A 134 0.46 12.48 -21.45
CA VAL A 134 0.41 12.22 -20.02
C VAL A 134 -0.40 13.34 -19.37
N SER A 135 -1.27 13.00 -18.42
CA SER A 135 -2.11 13.99 -17.74
C SER A 135 -2.33 13.61 -16.28
N HIS A 136 -2.48 14.60 -15.41
CA HIS A 136 -2.81 14.32 -14.01
C HIS A 136 -4.24 13.80 -13.92
N LEU A 137 -4.45 12.76 -13.10
CA LEU A 137 -5.76 12.12 -12.95
C LEU A 137 -6.84 13.12 -12.55
N ARG A 138 -6.51 14.11 -11.71
CA ARG A 138 -7.44 15.16 -11.25
C ARG A 138 -7.73 16.23 -12.30
N GLU A 139 -6.88 16.39 -13.31
CA GLU A 139 -7.15 17.28 -14.44
C GLU A 139 -8.11 16.61 -15.43
N VAL A 140 -7.93 15.31 -15.68
CA VAL A 140 -8.82 14.52 -16.54
C VAL A 140 -10.19 14.31 -15.86
N TYR A 141 -10.17 14.03 -14.55
CA TYR A 141 -11.34 13.72 -13.74
C TYR A 141 -11.35 14.62 -12.50
N LYS A 142 -11.99 15.80 -12.63
CA LYS A 142 -12.02 16.83 -11.58
C LYS A 142 -12.43 16.26 -10.21
N ASP A 143 -13.67 15.78 -10.12
CA ASP A 143 -14.24 15.35 -8.83
C ASP A 143 -14.32 13.83 -8.72
N ARG A 144 -14.88 13.17 -9.74
CA ARG A 144 -15.22 11.74 -9.73
C ARG A 144 -14.95 11.12 -11.10
N TYR A 145 -14.71 9.82 -11.07
CA TYR A 145 -14.63 8.97 -12.25
C TYR A 145 -15.28 7.62 -11.93
N ASP A 146 -15.70 6.92 -12.98
CA ASP A 146 -16.10 5.53 -12.91
C ASP A 146 -14.93 4.61 -13.23
N TYR A 147 -14.91 3.40 -12.68
CA TYR A 147 -13.90 2.39 -13.01
C TYR A 147 -13.82 2.09 -14.52
N SER A 148 -14.97 2.12 -15.21
CA SER A 148 -15.07 1.94 -16.67
C SER A 148 -14.33 3.01 -17.47
N GLN A 149 -14.09 4.18 -16.88
CA GLN A 149 -13.33 5.25 -17.49
C GLN A 149 -11.83 5.04 -17.30
N LEU A 150 -11.39 4.58 -16.12
CA LEU A 150 -9.97 4.32 -15.83
C LEU A 150 -9.37 3.25 -16.75
N ILE A 151 -10.10 2.16 -17.01
CA ILE A 151 -9.62 1.06 -17.87
C ILE A 151 -9.35 1.46 -19.32
N GLN A 152 -9.77 2.65 -19.74
CA GLN A 152 -9.56 3.17 -21.09
C GLN A 152 -8.20 3.84 -21.25
N HIS A 153 -7.48 4.10 -20.16
CA HIS A 153 -6.16 4.72 -20.19
C HIS A 153 -5.07 3.67 -20.41
N PRO A 154 -3.98 3.97 -21.13
CA PRO A 154 -2.92 2.99 -21.41
C PRO A 154 -2.24 2.46 -20.13
N GLY A 155 -2.08 3.30 -19.12
CA GLY A 155 -1.49 2.92 -17.84
C GLY A 155 -1.51 4.07 -16.85
N ILE A 156 -1.07 3.79 -15.62
CA ILE A 156 -1.08 4.75 -14.51
C ILE A 156 0.32 4.85 -13.91
N ILE A 157 0.81 6.08 -13.80
CA ILE A 157 2.10 6.47 -13.23
C ILE A 157 1.86 6.89 -11.78
N TYR A 158 2.57 6.23 -10.88
CA TYR A 158 2.50 6.47 -9.45
C TYR A 158 3.72 7.23 -8.94
N VAL A 159 3.45 8.23 -8.11
CA VAL A 159 4.35 8.66 -7.03
C VAL A 159 3.60 8.38 -5.73
N PRO A 160 3.89 7.28 -5.03
CA PRO A 160 3.07 6.85 -3.90
C PRO A 160 3.24 7.79 -2.71
N TYR A 161 2.12 8.09 -2.04
CA TYR A 161 2.12 8.82 -0.78
C TYR A 161 1.99 7.91 0.45
N GLN A 162 1.63 6.64 0.24
CA GLN A 162 1.55 5.60 1.26
C GLN A 162 2.08 4.27 0.71
N VAL A 163 2.49 3.37 1.60
CA VAL A 163 3.00 2.01 1.31
C VAL A 163 1.93 1.03 0.80
N SER A 164 0.66 1.38 0.99
CA SER A 164 -0.54 0.62 0.61
C SER A 164 -1.69 1.59 0.36
N LEU A 165 -2.41 1.41 -0.74
CA LEU A 165 -3.45 2.33 -1.21
C LEU A 165 -4.63 1.52 -1.76
N MET A 166 -5.86 1.74 -1.29
CA MET A 166 -7.04 1.03 -1.82
C MET A 166 -7.19 1.17 -3.34
N SER A 167 -6.91 2.35 -3.89
CA SER A 167 -6.93 2.60 -5.33
C SER A 167 -5.91 1.77 -6.11
N LEU A 168 -4.74 1.46 -5.52
CA LEU A 168 -3.75 0.57 -6.10
C LEU A 168 -4.31 -0.86 -6.22
N PHE A 169 -4.98 -1.38 -5.18
CA PHE A 169 -5.62 -2.70 -5.25
C PHE A 169 -6.67 -2.74 -6.37
N GLU A 170 -7.56 -1.74 -6.41
CA GLU A 170 -8.61 -1.66 -7.44
C GLU A 170 -8.00 -1.61 -8.86
N GLN A 171 -7.02 -0.74 -9.10
CA GLN A 171 -6.39 -0.56 -10.41
C GLN A 171 -5.60 -1.79 -10.84
N TYR A 172 -4.92 -2.44 -9.90
CA TYR A 172 -4.24 -3.71 -10.16
C TYR A 172 -5.23 -4.83 -10.51
N ARG A 173 -6.39 -4.92 -9.82
CA ARG A 173 -7.45 -5.89 -10.15
C ARG A 173 -8.16 -5.60 -11.46
N MET A 174 -8.20 -4.35 -11.88
CA MET A 174 -8.64 -3.95 -13.22
C MET A 174 -7.61 -4.30 -14.31
N ASN A 175 -6.46 -4.89 -13.97
CA ASN A 175 -5.38 -5.27 -14.89
C ASN A 175 -4.79 -4.07 -15.65
N ILE A 176 -4.86 -2.87 -15.06
CA ILE A 176 -4.28 -1.66 -15.67
C ILE A 176 -2.77 -1.70 -15.46
N PRO A 177 -1.93 -1.52 -16.50
CA PRO A 177 -0.48 -1.41 -16.33
C PRO A 177 -0.10 -0.26 -15.40
N LEU A 178 0.72 -0.56 -14.39
CA LEU A 178 1.13 0.38 -13.35
C LEU A 178 2.63 0.64 -13.39
N PHE A 179 3.00 1.90 -13.28
CA PHE A 179 4.39 2.37 -13.29
C PHE A 179 4.74 2.97 -11.94
N PHE A 180 5.75 2.42 -11.28
CA PHE A 180 6.23 2.88 -9.97
C PHE A 180 7.73 3.20 -10.00
N PRO A 181 8.23 4.13 -9.17
CA PRO A 181 9.66 4.28 -8.99
C PRO A 181 10.25 3.00 -8.42
N SER A 182 11.49 2.69 -8.79
CA SER A 182 12.26 1.62 -8.14
C SER A 182 12.45 1.92 -6.66
N LEU A 183 12.76 0.89 -5.86
CA LEU A 183 12.96 1.03 -4.42
C LEU A 183 14.02 2.10 -4.10
N ASP A 184 15.11 2.13 -4.85
CA ASP A 184 16.18 3.10 -4.65
C ASP A 184 15.72 4.51 -5.00
N LEU A 185 15.03 4.70 -6.14
CA LEU A 185 14.52 6.00 -6.54
C LEU A 185 13.47 6.54 -5.55
N LEU A 186 12.54 5.69 -5.10
CA LEU A 186 11.53 6.10 -4.13
C LEU A 186 12.15 6.43 -2.77
N THR A 187 13.20 5.70 -2.38
CA THR A 187 13.98 6.01 -1.18
C THR A 187 14.59 7.40 -1.26
N GLU A 188 15.23 7.76 -2.38
CA GLU A 188 15.79 9.11 -2.58
C GLU A 188 14.71 10.18 -2.52
N TRP A 189 13.60 9.96 -3.23
CA TRP A 189 12.51 10.93 -3.25
C TRP A 189 11.88 11.11 -1.87
N HIS A 190 11.73 10.03 -1.10
CA HIS A 190 11.19 10.12 0.25
C HIS A 190 12.18 10.74 1.22
N TYR A 191 13.47 10.39 1.14
CA TYR A 191 14.49 10.99 1.98
C TYR A 191 14.62 12.50 1.77
N LYS A 192 14.50 12.96 0.51
CA LYS A 192 14.63 14.39 0.17
C LYS A 192 13.33 15.18 0.31
N TYR A 193 12.19 14.61 -0.07
CA TYR A 193 10.92 15.34 -0.19
C TYR A 193 9.78 14.75 0.64
N HIS A 194 10.01 13.66 1.36
CA HIS A 194 9.00 12.95 2.14
C HIS A 194 7.76 12.54 1.33
N VAL A 195 7.96 12.09 0.08
CA VAL A 195 6.84 11.78 -0.84
C VAL A 195 5.89 10.71 -0.31
N VAL A 196 6.41 9.63 0.30
CA VAL A 196 5.61 8.60 1.01
C VAL A 196 5.23 9.06 2.42
N ARG A 197 4.61 10.25 2.52
CA ARG A 197 4.36 10.95 3.79
C ARG A 197 3.53 10.14 4.80
N GLU A 198 2.62 9.31 4.30
CA GLU A 198 1.81 8.44 5.13
C GLU A 198 2.50 7.10 5.38
N ARG A 199 3.83 7.04 5.41
CA ARG A 199 4.56 5.87 5.91
C ARG A 199 4.53 5.81 7.44
N THR A 200 4.51 6.96 8.10
CA THR A 200 4.53 7.11 9.55
C THR A 200 3.50 8.14 10.01
N TRP A 201 3.09 8.08 11.28
CA TRP A 201 2.22 9.11 11.87
C TRP A 201 2.93 10.46 11.99
N GLY A 202 4.25 10.47 12.19
CA GLY A 202 5.05 11.69 12.18
C GLY A 202 4.97 12.42 10.83
N GLY A 203 5.01 11.68 9.72
CA GLY A 203 4.76 12.25 8.40
C GLY A 203 3.37 12.87 8.26
N ILE A 204 2.32 12.15 8.69
CA ILE A 204 0.92 12.62 8.64
C ILE A 204 0.72 13.90 9.46
N PHE A 205 1.24 13.94 10.69
CA PHE A 205 1.07 15.07 11.61
C PHE A 205 2.09 16.20 11.39
N GLU A 206 2.87 16.15 10.31
CA GLU A 206 3.91 17.14 10.01
C GLU A 206 4.97 17.25 11.14
N SER A 207 5.18 16.18 11.90
CA SER A 207 6.14 16.08 13.01
C SER A 207 7.06 14.89 12.78
N LEU A 208 7.93 15.01 11.77
CA LEU A 208 8.91 13.97 11.42
C LEU A 208 9.77 13.59 12.62
N LYS A 209 10.06 12.30 12.76
CA LYS A 209 10.83 11.73 13.87
C LYS A 209 12.01 10.93 13.35
N ASN A 210 13.05 10.85 14.16
CA ASN A 210 14.21 9.98 13.92
C ASN A 210 14.09 8.62 14.62
N SER A 211 12.99 8.38 15.35
CA SER A 211 12.74 7.14 16.07
C SER A 211 11.27 7.04 16.48
N SER A 212 10.86 5.80 16.73
CA SER A 212 9.58 5.46 17.35
C SER A 212 9.58 5.84 18.84
N ILE A 213 8.40 6.18 19.36
CA ILE A 213 8.23 6.42 20.81
C ILE A 213 8.35 5.13 21.64
N LEU A 214 8.20 3.97 21.00
CA LEU A 214 8.46 2.65 21.56
C LEU A 214 9.63 2.00 20.81
N PRO A 215 10.55 1.31 21.50
CA PRO A 215 11.53 0.47 20.83
C PRO A 215 10.85 -0.75 20.20
N GLY A 216 11.45 -1.29 19.13
CA GLY A 216 11.09 -2.61 18.63
C GLY A 216 11.43 -3.71 19.63
N VAL A 217 10.74 -4.84 19.53
CA VAL A 217 11.00 -6.05 20.35
C VAL A 217 11.82 -7.11 19.61
N LEU A 218 12.07 -6.90 18.31
CA LEU A 218 12.95 -7.76 17.51
C LEU A 218 14.42 -7.35 17.64
N ASN A 219 15.32 -8.25 17.24
CA ASN A 219 16.78 -8.07 17.30
C ASN A 219 17.24 -6.68 16.83
N SER A 220 18.33 -6.18 17.44
CA SER A 220 18.93 -4.85 17.22
C SER A 220 19.32 -4.50 15.78
N ASN A 221 19.28 -5.46 14.85
CA ASN A 221 19.72 -5.27 13.46
C ASN A 221 18.59 -4.82 12.53
N ILE A 222 17.34 -4.75 13.01
CA ILE A 222 16.23 -4.21 12.22
C ILE A 222 16.11 -2.71 12.53
N PRO A 223 16.22 -1.82 11.53
CA PRO A 223 16.12 -0.39 11.75
C PRO A 223 14.70 0.02 12.14
N ASP A 224 14.58 1.14 12.83
CA ASP A 224 13.30 1.68 13.30
C ASP A 224 12.40 2.10 12.12
N PRO A 225 11.15 1.57 12.00
CA PRO A 225 10.24 1.92 10.93
C PRO A 225 9.81 3.39 10.94
N ASN A 226 9.89 4.09 12.07
CA ASN A 226 9.48 5.48 12.16
C ASN A 226 10.66 6.46 12.09
N ASN A 227 11.86 5.98 11.72
CA ASN A 227 12.98 6.87 11.42
C ASN A 227 12.82 7.47 10.00
N GLU A 228 12.57 8.77 9.93
CA GLU A 228 12.42 9.56 8.70
C GLU A 228 13.73 10.20 8.22
N PHE A 229 14.82 10.03 8.97
CA PHE A 229 16.12 10.68 8.72
C PHE A 229 17.25 9.68 8.46
N ASP A 230 16.96 8.39 8.52
CA ASP A 230 17.88 7.31 8.16
C ASP A 230 17.43 6.68 6.83
N ARG A 231 18.29 6.87 5.82
CA ARG A 231 18.07 6.37 4.47
C ARG A 231 17.96 4.85 4.41
N ASP A 232 18.77 4.13 5.20
CA ASP A 232 18.76 2.67 5.22
C ASP A 232 17.50 2.15 5.93
N ALA A 233 17.04 2.84 6.99
CA ALA A 233 15.76 2.55 7.62
C ALA A 233 14.60 2.73 6.63
N ILE A 234 14.53 3.87 5.95
CA ILE A 234 13.51 4.15 4.93
C ILE A 234 13.50 3.05 3.87
N ARG A 235 14.66 2.75 3.29
CA ARG A 235 14.78 1.75 2.24
C ARG A 235 14.38 0.35 2.73
N TYR A 236 14.81 -0.01 3.94
CA TYR A 236 14.49 -1.31 4.55
C TYR A 236 12.99 -1.51 4.65
N TRP A 237 12.25 -0.49 5.06
CA TRP A 237 10.81 -0.58 5.28
C TRP A 237 10.00 -0.41 4.00
N LEU A 238 10.40 0.50 3.10
CA LEU A 238 9.70 0.71 1.83
C LEU A 238 9.62 -0.54 0.97
N LYS A 239 10.60 -1.45 1.05
CA LYS A 239 10.59 -2.71 0.28
C LYS A 239 9.33 -3.55 0.53
N PHE A 240 8.69 -3.43 1.69
CA PHE A 240 7.48 -4.18 2.03
C PHE A 240 6.18 -3.59 1.48
N SER A 241 6.24 -2.44 0.80
CA SER A 241 5.08 -1.81 0.16
C SER A 241 4.44 -2.71 -0.90
N ASP A 242 3.12 -2.65 -1.06
CA ASP A 242 2.36 -3.54 -1.94
C ASP A 242 2.90 -3.59 -3.37
N PHE A 243 3.22 -2.42 -3.92
CA PHE A 243 3.72 -2.28 -5.28
C PHE A 243 5.13 -2.86 -5.49
N TYR A 244 5.85 -3.29 -4.44
CA TYR A 244 7.09 -4.08 -4.56
C TYR A 244 6.88 -5.57 -4.30
N GLN A 245 5.70 -5.97 -3.83
CA GLN A 245 5.35 -7.36 -3.56
C GLN A 245 4.55 -8.00 -4.69
N TRP A 246 3.95 -7.19 -5.57
CA TRP A 246 3.07 -7.68 -6.62
C TRP A 246 3.80 -7.82 -7.97
N PRO A 247 3.54 -8.89 -8.73
CA PRO A 247 4.17 -9.08 -10.03
C PRO A 247 3.60 -8.12 -11.07
N TYR A 248 4.32 -7.97 -12.19
CA TYR A 248 3.91 -7.18 -13.36
C TYR A 248 3.73 -5.68 -13.12
N ILE A 249 4.29 -5.16 -12.01
CA ILE A 249 4.52 -3.73 -11.85
C ILE A 249 5.74 -3.33 -12.67
N THR A 250 5.64 -2.24 -13.43
CA THR A 250 6.77 -1.69 -14.17
C THR A 250 7.50 -0.68 -13.32
N TYR A 251 8.73 -1.01 -12.91
CA TYR A 251 9.56 -0.08 -12.13
C TYR A 251 10.39 0.83 -13.03
N PHE A 252 10.62 2.08 -12.64
CA PHE A 252 11.56 2.99 -13.32
C PHE A 252 12.61 3.56 -12.35
N ASN A 253 13.84 3.72 -12.83
CA ASN A 253 14.99 4.18 -12.05
C ASN A 253 15.28 5.68 -12.19
N SER A 254 14.66 6.33 -13.17
CA SER A 254 14.72 7.77 -13.40
C SER A 254 13.52 8.23 -14.22
N ILE A 255 13.33 9.54 -14.37
CA ILE A 255 12.28 10.08 -15.24
C ILE A 255 12.53 9.75 -16.73
N ASP A 256 13.79 9.69 -17.16
CA ASP A 256 14.13 9.28 -18.53
C ASP A 256 13.80 7.80 -18.76
N ASP A 257 14.13 6.94 -17.79
CA ASP A 257 13.77 5.52 -17.82
C ASP A 257 12.24 5.32 -17.81
N LEU A 258 11.51 6.15 -17.06
CA LEU A 258 10.04 6.19 -17.12
C LEU A 258 9.57 6.47 -18.55
N VAL A 259 10.05 7.54 -19.19
CA VAL A 259 9.63 7.88 -20.56
C VAL A 259 9.95 6.77 -21.56
N ILE A 260 11.13 6.16 -21.46
CA ILE A 260 11.52 5.00 -22.28
C ILE A 260 10.54 3.84 -22.07
N LYS A 261 10.17 3.54 -20.82
CA LYS A 261 9.23 2.46 -20.49
C LYS A 261 7.80 2.77 -20.93
N LEU A 262 7.33 4.01 -20.83
CA LEU A 262 6.02 4.39 -21.35
C LEU A 262 5.91 4.15 -22.86
N ASN A 263 7.02 4.32 -23.60
CA ASN A 263 7.06 4.14 -25.05
C ASN A 263 7.20 2.67 -25.50
N ASN A 264 7.97 1.88 -24.76
CA ASN A 264 8.45 0.58 -25.25
C ASN A 264 7.81 -0.63 -24.55
N THR A 265 7.04 -0.43 -23.48
CA THR A 265 6.47 -1.54 -22.71
C THR A 265 5.27 -2.14 -23.44
N ASN A 266 5.22 -3.48 -23.53
CA ASN A 266 4.06 -4.20 -24.02
C ASN A 266 2.93 -4.21 -22.96
N LEU A 267 2.10 -3.17 -23.00
CA LEU A 267 1.02 -2.95 -22.03
C LEU A 267 -0.06 -4.06 -22.06
N MET A 268 -0.32 -4.63 -23.23
CA MET A 268 -1.31 -5.72 -23.38
C MET A 268 -0.82 -7.00 -22.70
N GLU A 269 0.43 -7.36 -22.94
CA GLU A 269 1.04 -8.53 -22.29
C GLU A 269 1.10 -8.38 -20.76
N ILE A 270 1.46 -7.20 -20.26
CA ILE A 270 1.41 -6.92 -18.82
C ILE A 270 -0.01 -7.13 -18.28
N SER A 271 -1.02 -6.58 -18.95
CA SER A 271 -2.42 -6.70 -18.53
C SER A 271 -2.91 -8.15 -18.52
N GLU A 272 -2.58 -8.93 -19.55
CA GLU A 272 -2.92 -10.36 -19.64
C GLU A 272 -2.29 -11.18 -18.51
N ASN A 273 -1.01 -10.92 -18.22
CA ASN A 273 -0.30 -11.54 -17.13
C ASN A 273 -0.85 -11.16 -15.75
N MET A 274 -1.21 -9.88 -15.55
CA MET A 274 -1.92 -9.42 -14.36
C MET A 274 -3.25 -10.15 -14.19
N LYS A 275 -4.03 -10.30 -15.27
CA LYS A 275 -5.33 -11.00 -15.24
C LYS A 275 -5.19 -12.46 -14.84
N ALA A 276 -4.20 -13.17 -15.38
CA ALA A 276 -3.91 -14.54 -15.01
C ALA A 276 -3.53 -14.65 -13.53
N HIS A 277 -2.65 -13.76 -13.04
CA HIS A 277 -2.26 -13.73 -11.63
C HIS A 277 -3.42 -13.36 -10.69
N ASN A 278 -4.24 -12.37 -11.05
CA ASN A 278 -5.40 -11.93 -10.27
C ASN A 278 -6.41 -13.07 -10.07
N THR A 279 -6.57 -13.95 -11.06
CA THR A 279 -7.40 -15.17 -10.94
C THR A 279 -6.85 -16.11 -9.87
N ILE A 280 -5.53 -16.31 -9.82
CA ILE A 280 -4.86 -17.15 -8.82
C ILE A 280 -4.98 -16.52 -7.42
N VAL A 281 -4.74 -15.21 -7.30
CA VAL A 281 -4.81 -14.50 -6.01
C VAL A 281 -6.22 -14.55 -5.44
N LYS A 282 -7.26 -14.33 -6.26
CA LYS A 282 -8.65 -14.44 -5.82
C LYS A 282 -8.95 -15.80 -5.20
N ARG A 283 -8.56 -16.88 -5.88
CA ARG A 283 -8.74 -18.25 -5.37
C ARG A 283 -7.97 -18.49 -4.07
N LYS A 284 -6.70 -18.07 -3.99
CA LYS A 284 -5.87 -18.20 -2.78
C LYS A 284 -6.47 -17.45 -1.60
N LEU A 285 -6.94 -16.22 -1.81
CA LEU A 285 -7.51 -15.40 -0.75
C LEU A 285 -8.85 -15.97 -0.27
N HIS A 286 -9.70 -16.46 -1.18
CA HIS A 286 -10.93 -17.18 -0.79
C HIS A 286 -10.61 -18.41 0.06
N GLU A 287 -9.58 -19.18 -0.32
CA GLU A 287 -9.13 -20.35 0.44
C GLU A 287 -8.64 -19.96 1.84
N GLN A 288 -7.81 -18.91 1.94
CA GLN A 288 -7.34 -18.40 3.24
C GLN A 288 -8.50 -17.98 4.14
N TRP A 289 -9.47 -17.22 3.60
CA TRP A 289 -10.66 -16.85 4.35
C TRP A 289 -11.50 -18.06 4.77
N ARG A 290 -11.66 -19.05 3.89
CA ARG A 290 -12.36 -20.30 4.23
C ARG A 290 -11.68 -21.00 5.41
N GLN A 291 -10.36 -21.18 5.36
CA GLN A 291 -9.59 -21.82 6.44
C GLN A 291 -9.70 -21.05 7.76
N ILE A 292 -9.67 -19.71 7.70
CA ILE A 292 -9.88 -18.86 8.88
C ILE A 292 -11.27 -19.11 9.47
N LEU A 293 -12.32 -19.07 8.65
CA LEU A 293 -13.70 -19.23 9.12
C LEU A 293 -14.01 -20.66 9.60
N GLU A 294 -13.44 -21.68 8.95
CA GLU A 294 -13.56 -23.09 9.36
C GLU A 294 -12.86 -23.36 10.69
N LYS A 295 -11.73 -22.71 10.97
CA LYS A 295 -11.02 -22.84 12.26
C LYS A 295 -11.80 -22.23 13.43
N ILE A 296 -12.71 -21.30 13.15
CA ILE A 296 -13.45 -20.51 14.15
C ILE A 296 -14.79 -21.16 14.51
N ASN A 297 -15.35 -21.97 13.62
CA ASN A 297 -16.55 -22.78 13.84
C ASN A 297 -16.23 -24.05 14.65
#